data_AF-A0A3Q2WLM0-F1
#
_entry.id   AF-A0A3Q2WLM0-F1
#
_cell.length_a   1.000
_cell.length_b   1.000
_cell.length_c   1.000
_cell.angle_alpha   90.00
_cell.angle_beta   90.00
_cell.angle_gamma   90.00
#
_symmetry.space_group_name_H-M   'P 1'
#
loop_
_entity.id
_entity.type
_entity.pdbx_description
1 polymer ?
#
loop_
_entity_poly.entity_id
_entity_poly.type
_entity_poly.pdbx_seq_one_letter_code
_entity_poly.pdbx_strand_id
1 'polypeptide(L)'
;MHVTKLNCAQQCSKRCKGPSPSDCCNEHCAAGCTGPRAEDCLACRDFQDNGVCKDSCPGLHRYDPNLHQLVPNPHGKYSFGATCVKSCPRSYIISDYGACVRTCNDNTYEVEVGGIRKCAKCDGLCPKVCNGLGIGELANVLSINATNIGSFENCTKINGNIAIIHTSINGDQFTKTPKMDPAQLNVFKTVKEITGYLWIQTWPNTMSSLSPFENLEVVRGRTKRGSRSLVVAGLHITHLGLRSLREISDGDVFVSKNSELCYTDAKHWQKLFKSPHQTVSALRNDTCDKKCTADGCWGPGPSMCISCRDYKRDGSCVDSCNILEGEPRETAVNKTCIKCHPECQPMNGTATCSAPVCLPSAAKLILQNKTLCSCVKQFSERCLEEINICTA
;
A
#
# COMPACT_ATOMS: atom_id res chain seq x y z
N MET A 1 -28.29 -21.99 -24.90
CA MET A 1 -28.66 -20.77 -24.14
C MET A 1 -29.28 -19.79 -25.12
N HIS A 2 -30.61 -19.67 -25.13
CA HIS A 2 -31.33 -18.71 -25.97
C HIS A 2 -31.31 -17.35 -25.28
N VAL A 3 -30.25 -16.57 -25.50
CA VAL A 3 -30.27 -15.12 -25.22
C VAL A 3 -30.44 -14.42 -26.55
N THR A 4 -31.65 -14.48 -27.08
CA THR A 4 -32.08 -13.68 -28.22
C THR A 4 -33.38 -13.01 -27.84
N LYS A 5 -33.46 -11.73 -28.18
CA LYS A 5 -34.53 -10.75 -27.92
C LYS A 5 -35.92 -11.37 -28.08
N LEU A 6 -36.44 -11.98 -27.01
CA LEU A 6 -37.80 -12.48 -26.95
C LEU A 6 -38.75 -11.28 -26.98
N ASN A 7 -39.78 -11.35 -27.81
CA ASN A 7 -40.87 -10.39 -27.76
C ASN A 7 -41.67 -10.66 -26.47
N CYS A 8 -41.37 -9.89 -25.44
CA CYS A 8 -42.08 -9.96 -24.18
C CYS A 8 -43.47 -9.32 -24.31
N ALA A 9 -44.39 -9.76 -23.46
CA ALA A 9 -45.66 -9.07 -23.29
C ALA A 9 -45.43 -7.61 -22.87
N GLN A 10 -46.32 -6.70 -23.27
CA GLN A 10 -46.19 -5.26 -22.96
C GLN A 10 -46.19 -4.95 -21.46
N GLN A 11 -46.76 -5.84 -20.63
CA GLN A 11 -46.79 -5.69 -19.17
C GLN A 11 -45.45 -6.04 -18.51
N CYS A 12 -44.52 -6.68 -19.23
CA CYS A 12 -43.22 -7.03 -18.67
C CYS A 12 -42.34 -5.79 -18.55
N SER A 13 -41.75 -5.58 -17.37
CA SER A 13 -40.90 -4.41 -17.13
C SER A 13 -39.67 -4.38 -18.06
N LYS A 14 -39.00 -5.52 -18.27
CA LYS A 14 -37.74 -5.60 -19.07
C LYS A 14 -37.48 -6.93 -19.77
N ARG A 15 -37.57 -8.05 -19.04
CA ARG A 15 -37.17 -9.39 -19.51
C ARG A 15 -38.31 -10.38 -19.33
N CYS A 16 -38.28 -11.45 -20.10
CA CYS A 16 -39.24 -12.54 -20.04
C CYS A 16 -38.59 -13.85 -20.48
N LYS A 17 -39.18 -14.98 -20.09
CA LYS A 17 -38.82 -16.32 -20.59
C LYS A 17 -39.66 -16.78 -21.78
N GLY A 18 -40.72 -16.03 -22.10
CA GLY A 18 -41.74 -16.36 -23.10
C GLY A 18 -42.61 -15.13 -23.41
N PRO A 19 -43.51 -15.22 -24.41
CA PRO A 19 -44.32 -14.09 -24.85
C PRO A 19 -45.55 -13.82 -23.97
N SER A 20 -45.91 -14.72 -23.05
CA SER A 20 -47.07 -14.54 -22.17
C SER A 20 -46.78 -13.51 -21.07
N PRO A 21 -47.77 -12.76 -20.58
CA PRO A 21 -47.63 -11.96 -19.36
C PRO A 21 -47.18 -12.77 -18.14
N SER A 22 -47.49 -14.06 -18.08
CA SER A 22 -47.02 -14.98 -17.01
C SER A 22 -45.52 -15.30 -17.10
N ASP A 23 -44.90 -15.01 -18.24
CA ASP A 23 -43.48 -15.28 -18.49
C ASP A 23 -42.59 -14.08 -18.17
N CYS A 24 -43.16 -12.98 -17.65
CA CYS A 24 -42.39 -11.83 -17.23
C CYS A 24 -41.42 -12.20 -16.11
N CYS A 25 -40.17 -11.78 -16.27
CA CYS A 25 -39.17 -11.89 -15.24
C CYS A 25 -39.33 -10.77 -14.21
N ASN A 26 -38.76 -11.01 -13.02
CA ASN A 26 -38.60 -9.95 -12.03
C ASN A 26 -37.79 -8.78 -12.61
N GLU A 27 -38.12 -7.56 -12.19
CA GLU A 27 -37.48 -6.33 -12.68
C GLU A 27 -35.98 -6.22 -12.36
N HIS A 28 -35.52 -6.94 -11.33
CA HIS A 28 -34.11 -7.02 -10.95
C HIS A 28 -33.31 -8.04 -11.78
N CYS A 29 -33.92 -8.75 -12.74
CA CYS A 29 -33.20 -9.67 -13.63
C CYS A 29 -32.54 -8.93 -14.82
N ALA A 30 -31.28 -9.25 -15.12
CA ALA A 30 -30.52 -8.66 -16.22
C ALA A 30 -30.64 -9.43 -17.55
N ALA A 31 -30.44 -10.74 -17.49
CA ALA A 31 -30.27 -11.60 -18.67
C ALA A 31 -31.54 -12.38 -19.02
N GLY A 32 -32.32 -12.78 -18.02
CA GLY A 32 -33.50 -13.65 -18.14
C GLY A 32 -33.80 -14.30 -16.79
N CYS A 33 -34.76 -15.20 -16.76
CA CYS A 33 -35.20 -15.88 -15.53
C CYS A 33 -35.73 -17.29 -15.82
N THR A 34 -35.72 -18.16 -14.81
CA THR A 34 -36.40 -19.46 -14.82
C THR A 34 -37.85 -19.35 -14.30
N GLY A 35 -38.12 -18.32 -13.49
CA GLY A 35 -39.39 -18.03 -12.84
C GLY A 35 -39.56 -16.53 -12.55
N PRO A 36 -40.70 -16.12 -11.99
CA PRO A 36 -41.06 -14.70 -11.85
C PRO A 36 -40.40 -14.02 -10.65
N ARG A 37 -39.74 -14.76 -9.73
CA ARG A 37 -39.17 -14.19 -8.51
C ARG A 37 -37.77 -13.64 -8.73
N ALA A 38 -37.33 -12.76 -7.84
CA ALA A 38 -35.98 -12.18 -7.86
C ALA A 38 -34.87 -13.21 -7.58
N GLU A 39 -35.21 -14.37 -7.03
CA GLU A 39 -34.30 -15.52 -6.82
C GLU A 39 -34.15 -16.39 -8.08
N ASP A 40 -35.08 -16.27 -9.04
CA ASP A 40 -35.11 -17.07 -10.27
C ASP A 40 -34.35 -16.41 -11.43
N CYS A 41 -33.68 -15.29 -11.17
CA CYS A 41 -32.94 -14.57 -12.20
C CYS A 41 -31.70 -15.36 -12.62
N LEU A 42 -31.44 -15.43 -13.93
CA LEU A 42 -30.20 -16.01 -14.47
C LEU A 42 -28.98 -15.13 -14.14
N ALA A 43 -29.18 -13.82 -14.01
CA ALA A 43 -28.20 -12.85 -13.57
C ALA A 43 -28.90 -11.63 -12.98
N CYS A 44 -28.37 -11.07 -11.89
CA CYS A 44 -28.90 -9.85 -11.28
C CYS A 44 -28.50 -8.61 -12.08
N ARG A 45 -29.41 -7.64 -12.12
CA ARG A 45 -29.21 -6.33 -12.76
C ARG A 45 -28.21 -5.48 -11.99
N ASP A 46 -28.38 -5.40 -10.68
CA ASP A 46 -27.59 -4.51 -9.83
C ASP A 46 -26.78 -5.32 -8.79
N PHE A 47 -27.44 -5.89 -7.78
CA PHE A 47 -26.76 -6.66 -6.73
C PHE A 47 -27.40 -8.03 -6.48
N GLN A 48 -26.56 -9.01 -6.17
CA GLN A 48 -26.97 -10.32 -5.66
C GLN A 48 -26.72 -10.39 -4.15
N ASP A 49 -27.78 -10.68 -3.40
CA ASP A 49 -27.76 -10.84 -1.95
C ASP A 49 -28.22 -12.25 -1.58
N ASN A 50 -27.27 -13.15 -1.27
CA ASN A 50 -27.54 -14.55 -0.94
C ASN A 50 -28.43 -15.29 -1.98
N GLY A 51 -28.26 -14.98 -3.27
CA GLY A 51 -29.02 -15.60 -4.37
C GLY A 51 -30.27 -14.81 -4.79
N VAL A 52 -30.63 -13.74 -4.08
CA VAL A 52 -31.76 -12.88 -4.43
C VAL A 52 -31.26 -11.59 -5.08
N CYS A 53 -31.81 -11.22 -6.23
CA CYS A 53 -31.46 -9.96 -6.90
C CYS A 53 -32.17 -8.76 -6.27
N LYS A 54 -31.41 -7.69 -6.01
CA LYS A 54 -31.89 -6.44 -5.39
C LYS A 54 -31.23 -5.22 -6.04
N ASP A 55 -31.88 -4.07 -5.93
CA ASP A 55 -31.34 -2.79 -6.42
C ASP A 55 -30.20 -2.24 -5.57
N SER A 56 -30.15 -2.60 -4.29
CA SER A 56 -29.09 -2.18 -3.37
C SER A 56 -28.85 -3.23 -2.28
N CYS A 57 -27.63 -3.26 -1.76
CA CYS A 57 -27.31 -4.06 -0.58
C CYS A 57 -27.98 -3.47 0.67
N PRO A 58 -28.36 -4.30 1.66
CA PRO A 58 -28.89 -3.82 2.92
C PRO A 58 -27.97 -2.79 3.58
N GLY A 59 -28.46 -1.57 3.79
CA GLY A 59 -27.68 -0.49 4.39
C GLY A 59 -27.15 -0.86 5.78
N LEU A 60 -25.95 -0.36 6.13
CA LEU A 60 -25.29 -0.67 7.40
C LEU A 60 -25.99 -0.06 8.62
N HIS A 61 -26.80 0.97 8.40
CA HIS A 61 -27.62 1.62 9.41
C HIS A 61 -29.07 1.68 8.92
N ARG A 62 -30.03 1.65 9.85
CA ARG A 62 -31.45 1.85 9.61
C ARG A 62 -31.95 2.98 10.47
N TYR A 63 -32.92 3.74 9.98
CA TYR A 63 -33.60 4.75 10.78
C TYR A 63 -34.53 4.06 11.78
N ASP A 64 -34.41 4.40 13.06
CA ASP A 64 -35.32 3.99 14.12
C ASP A 64 -36.32 5.14 14.38
N PRO A 65 -37.61 4.99 14.01
CA PRO A 65 -38.60 6.03 14.20
C PRO A 65 -38.90 6.38 15.66
N ASN A 66 -38.65 5.46 16.61
CA ASN A 66 -38.89 5.74 18.03
C ASN A 66 -37.79 6.63 18.59
N LEU A 67 -36.54 6.36 18.21
CA LEU A 67 -35.37 7.10 18.68
C LEU A 67 -35.02 8.30 17.81
N HIS A 68 -35.62 8.40 16.62
CA HIS A 68 -35.29 9.39 15.59
C HIS A 68 -33.79 9.40 15.22
N GLN A 69 -33.16 8.22 15.23
CA GLN A 69 -31.72 8.06 15.03
C GLN A 69 -31.41 6.96 14.02
N LEU A 70 -30.22 7.03 13.42
CA LEU A 70 -29.67 5.94 12.62
C LEU A 70 -29.02 4.92 13.57
N VAL A 71 -29.62 3.75 13.67
CA VAL A 71 -29.10 2.62 14.47
C VAL A 71 -28.43 1.59 13.56
N PRO A 72 -27.42 0.85 14.05
CA PRO A 72 -26.82 -0.23 13.29
C PRO A 72 -27.86 -1.25 12.80
N ASN A 73 -27.75 -1.64 11.54
CA ASN A 73 -28.61 -2.66 10.95
C ASN A 73 -27.96 -4.05 11.12
N PRO A 74 -28.57 -4.98 11.88
CA PRO A 74 -28.03 -6.34 12.06
C PRO A 74 -27.90 -7.12 10.75
N HIS A 75 -28.67 -6.74 9.72
CA HIS A 75 -28.63 -7.34 8.39
C HIS A 75 -27.80 -6.54 7.39
N GLY A 76 -27.11 -5.50 7.83
CA GLY A 76 -26.27 -4.64 6.98
C GLY A 76 -25.19 -5.44 6.26
N LYS A 77 -25.00 -5.15 4.98
CA LYS A 77 -23.96 -5.76 4.14
C LYS A 77 -23.23 -4.70 3.33
N TYR A 78 -21.98 -4.99 3.01
CA TYR A 78 -21.17 -4.17 2.12
C TYR A 78 -21.41 -4.55 0.67
N SER A 79 -21.39 -3.56 -0.22
CA SER A 79 -21.36 -3.81 -1.66
C SER A 79 -19.95 -4.15 -2.12
N PHE A 80 -19.79 -5.28 -2.81
CA PHE A 80 -18.54 -5.74 -3.41
C PHE A 80 -18.79 -6.18 -4.84
N GLY A 81 -18.43 -5.32 -5.81
CA GLY A 81 -18.84 -5.51 -7.20
C GLY A 81 -20.37 -5.54 -7.31
N ALA A 82 -20.93 -6.60 -7.90
CA ALA A 82 -22.37 -6.83 -8.02
C ALA A 82 -22.92 -7.77 -6.93
N THR A 83 -22.23 -7.89 -5.78
CA THR A 83 -22.62 -8.82 -4.69
C THR A 83 -22.64 -8.13 -3.33
N CYS A 84 -23.47 -8.64 -2.41
CA CYS A 84 -23.54 -8.14 -1.03
C CYS A 84 -22.82 -9.08 -0.06
N VAL A 85 -21.80 -8.57 0.63
CA VAL A 85 -20.93 -9.34 1.54
C VAL A 85 -21.00 -8.84 2.98
N LYS A 86 -20.88 -9.73 3.97
CA LYS A 86 -20.86 -9.34 5.39
C LYS A 86 -19.56 -8.61 5.79
N SER A 87 -18.46 -8.90 5.12
CA SER A 87 -17.15 -8.31 5.38
C SER A 87 -16.39 -8.14 4.08
N CYS A 88 -15.72 -6.99 3.91
CA CYS A 88 -14.86 -6.79 2.74
C CYS A 88 -13.63 -7.73 2.80
N PRO A 89 -13.15 -8.20 1.64
CA PRO A 89 -11.87 -8.91 1.57
C PRO A 89 -10.74 -8.05 2.17
N ARG A 90 -9.76 -8.67 2.83
CA ARG A 90 -8.67 -7.96 3.54
C ARG A 90 -7.87 -6.98 2.67
N SER A 91 -7.79 -7.23 1.37
CA SER A 91 -7.09 -6.34 0.44
C SER A 91 -7.90 -5.09 0.08
N TYR A 92 -9.20 -5.02 0.36
CA TYR A 92 -10.09 -3.90 0.00
C TYR A 92 -10.29 -2.91 1.17
N ILE A 93 -10.79 -1.71 0.85
CA ILE A 93 -11.05 -0.63 1.80
C ILE A 93 -12.56 -0.46 1.95
N ILE A 94 -13.03 -0.26 3.18
CA ILE A 94 -14.42 0.08 3.44
C ILE A 94 -14.60 1.59 3.23
N SER A 95 -15.49 1.98 2.33
CA SER A 95 -15.92 3.38 2.17
C SER A 95 -16.98 3.77 3.20
N ASP A 96 -17.17 5.07 3.40
CA ASP A 96 -18.22 5.62 4.26
C ASP A 96 -19.64 5.24 3.80
N TYR A 97 -19.78 4.91 2.51
CA TYR A 97 -21.04 4.49 1.89
C TYR A 97 -21.31 2.98 1.99
N GLY A 98 -20.47 2.23 2.71
CA GLY A 98 -20.65 0.79 2.87
C GLY A 98 -20.28 -0.01 1.62
N ALA A 99 -19.31 0.45 0.83
CA ALA A 99 -18.77 -0.28 -0.32
C ALA A 99 -17.34 -0.75 -0.08
N CYS A 100 -16.99 -1.91 -0.62
CA CYS A 100 -15.63 -2.43 -0.66
C CYS A 100 -14.91 -1.85 -1.88
N VAL A 101 -14.19 -0.75 -1.68
CA VAL A 101 -13.54 0.02 -2.75
C VAL A 101 -12.04 -0.30 -2.85
N ARG A 102 -11.48 -0.06 -4.04
CA ARG A 102 -10.03 -0.18 -4.29
C ARG A 102 -9.25 1.06 -3.87
N THR A 103 -9.90 2.21 -3.82
CA THR A 103 -9.32 3.48 -3.38
C THR A 103 -10.39 4.33 -2.72
N CYS A 104 -9.94 5.19 -1.82
CA CYS A 104 -10.76 6.24 -1.24
C CYS A 104 -10.98 7.38 -2.26
N ASN A 105 -11.98 8.21 -2.01
CA ASN A 105 -12.33 9.37 -2.84
C ASN A 105 -11.34 10.53 -2.60
N ASP A 106 -11.39 11.55 -3.45
CA ASP A 106 -10.37 12.62 -3.58
C ASP A 106 -10.09 13.50 -2.35
N ASN A 107 -10.79 13.30 -1.22
CA ASN A 107 -10.53 14.00 0.06
C ASN A 107 -10.40 13.04 1.26
N THR A 108 -10.22 11.76 0.97
CA THR A 108 -10.16 10.70 1.97
C THR A 108 -8.95 9.81 1.74
N TYR A 109 -8.32 9.37 2.81
CA TYR A 109 -7.16 8.49 2.78
C TYR A 109 -7.44 7.17 3.49
N GLU A 110 -6.66 6.15 3.14
CA GLU A 110 -6.77 4.82 3.73
C GLU A 110 -6.16 4.84 5.14
N VAL A 111 -6.98 4.48 6.13
CA VAL A 111 -6.56 4.27 7.51
C VAL A 111 -6.85 2.84 7.93
N GLU A 112 -5.99 2.28 8.77
CA GLU A 112 -6.20 0.98 9.36
C GLU A 112 -6.62 1.12 10.82
N VAL A 113 -7.84 0.68 11.14
CA VAL A 113 -8.41 0.75 12.49
C VAL A 113 -8.80 -0.66 12.91
N GLY A 114 -8.09 -1.22 13.89
CA GLY A 114 -8.36 -2.57 14.41
C GLY A 114 -8.17 -3.68 13.36
N GLY A 115 -7.19 -3.55 12.46
CA GLY A 115 -6.94 -4.51 11.37
C GLY A 115 -7.89 -4.42 10.19
N ILE A 116 -8.81 -3.44 10.19
CA ILE A 116 -9.76 -3.18 9.10
C ILE A 116 -9.42 -1.86 8.45
N ARG A 117 -9.29 -1.88 7.12
CA ARG A 117 -8.97 -0.68 6.33
C ARG A 117 -10.24 0.08 5.98
N LYS A 118 -10.27 1.36 6.31
CA LYS A 118 -11.39 2.27 6.08
C LYS A 118 -10.90 3.55 5.42
N CYS A 119 -11.79 4.25 4.73
CA CYS A 119 -11.53 5.61 4.30
C CYS A 119 -11.79 6.57 5.45
N ALA A 120 -10.87 7.51 5.69
CA ALA A 120 -11.05 8.61 6.63
C ALA A 120 -10.74 9.93 5.94
N LYS A 121 -11.36 11.02 6.39
CA LYS A 121 -11.05 12.36 5.89
C LYS A 121 -9.64 12.77 6.30
N CYS A 122 -8.87 13.32 5.37
CA CYS A 122 -7.53 13.83 5.66
C CYS A 122 -7.61 15.03 6.60
N ASP A 123 -6.69 15.10 7.57
CA ASP A 123 -6.43 16.31 8.34
C ASP A 123 -5.29 17.08 7.66
N GLY A 124 -5.64 18.10 6.87
CA GLY A 124 -4.71 18.83 6.00
C GLY A 124 -4.55 18.21 4.60
N LEU A 125 -3.34 18.27 4.03
CA LEU A 125 -3.06 17.78 2.68
C LEU A 125 -3.01 16.25 2.65
N CYS A 126 -3.85 15.62 1.83
CA CYS A 126 -3.81 14.17 1.62
C CYS A 126 -2.49 13.74 0.95
N PRO A 127 -1.99 12.52 1.24
CA PRO A 127 -0.92 11.92 0.46
C PRO A 127 -1.28 11.89 -1.02
N LYS A 128 -0.37 12.33 -1.90
CA LYS A 128 -0.63 12.35 -3.35
C LYS A 128 -0.80 10.91 -3.84
N VAL A 129 -2.00 10.62 -4.35
CA VAL A 129 -2.35 9.38 -5.02
C VAL A 129 -2.34 9.60 -6.52
N CYS A 130 -1.68 8.72 -7.26
CA CYS A 130 -1.57 8.82 -8.71
C CYS A 130 -2.11 7.55 -9.37
N ASN A 131 -2.77 7.71 -10.51
CA ASN A 131 -3.29 6.58 -11.26
C ASN A 131 -2.13 5.82 -11.91
N GLY A 132 -2.11 4.51 -11.72
CA GLY A 132 -1.25 3.58 -12.42
C GLY A 132 -1.96 2.95 -13.63
N LEU A 133 -1.27 2.01 -14.28
CA LEU A 133 -1.80 1.30 -15.44
C LEU A 133 -3.11 0.57 -15.07
N GLY A 134 -4.07 0.59 -16.00
CA GLY A 134 -5.40 0.00 -15.80
C GLY A 134 -6.39 0.92 -15.07
N ILE A 135 -6.02 2.17 -14.78
CA ILE A 135 -6.86 3.17 -14.11
C ILE A 135 -6.82 4.50 -14.86
N GLY A 136 -7.98 5.15 -14.99
CA GLY A 136 -8.10 6.50 -15.55
C GLY A 136 -7.54 6.62 -16.96
N GLU A 137 -6.75 7.67 -17.21
CA GLU A 137 -6.09 7.92 -18.50
C GLU A 137 -5.11 6.80 -18.90
N LEU A 138 -4.62 6.02 -17.94
CA LEU A 138 -3.72 4.89 -18.16
C LEU A 138 -4.47 3.54 -18.28
N ALA A 139 -5.79 3.54 -18.39
CA ALA A 139 -6.59 2.31 -18.45
C ALA A 139 -6.22 1.40 -19.64
N ASN A 140 -5.97 2.01 -20.81
CA ASN A 140 -5.64 1.30 -22.05
C ASN A 140 -4.13 1.37 -22.40
N VAL A 141 -3.30 1.81 -21.46
CA VAL A 141 -1.86 1.94 -21.67
C VAL A 141 -1.16 0.65 -21.26
N LEU A 142 -0.34 0.11 -22.16
CA LEU A 142 0.32 -1.19 -21.96
C LEU A 142 1.40 -1.16 -20.87
N SER A 143 2.19 -0.09 -20.82
CA SER A 143 3.35 0.03 -19.95
C SER A 143 3.69 1.47 -19.61
N ILE A 144 4.39 1.67 -18.50
CA ILE A 144 5.00 2.96 -18.20
C ILE A 144 6.11 3.21 -19.22
N ASN A 145 6.19 4.42 -19.77
CA ASN A 145 7.14 4.77 -20.82
C ASN A 145 7.57 6.24 -20.69
N ALA A 146 8.46 6.70 -21.58
CA ALA A 146 9.00 8.05 -21.54
C ALA A 146 7.93 9.17 -21.65
N THR A 147 6.76 8.89 -22.22
CA THR A 147 5.70 9.91 -22.40
C THR A 147 4.76 10.03 -21.21
N ASN A 148 4.57 8.96 -20.43
CA ASN A 148 3.64 8.96 -19.30
C ASN A 148 4.31 8.97 -17.91
N ILE A 149 5.61 8.70 -17.82
CA ILE A 149 6.33 8.57 -16.54
C ILE A 149 6.27 9.85 -15.66
N GLY A 150 6.16 11.03 -16.28
CA GLY A 150 6.01 12.30 -15.56
C GLY A 150 4.74 12.40 -14.70
N SER A 151 3.69 11.65 -15.03
CA SER A 151 2.46 11.60 -14.23
C SER A 151 2.67 11.02 -12.81
N PHE A 152 3.80 10.35 -12.59
CA PHE A 152 4.17 9.74 -11.31
C PHE A 152 4.99 10.64 -10.38
N GLU A 153 5.25 11.90 -10.77
CA GLU A 153 6.03 12.85 -9.96
C GLU A 153 5.40 13.12 -8.60
N ASN A 154 6.21 13.02 -7.54
CA ASN A 154 5.81 13.24 -6.14
C ASN A 154 4.67 12.34 -5.65
N CYS A 155 4.42 11.22 -6.31
CA CYS A 155 3.37 10.29 -5.93
C CYS A 155 3.84 9.39 -4.78
N THR A 156 3.09 9.40 -3.68
CA THR A 156 3.38 8.53 -2.53
C THR A 156 2.68 7.18 -2.64
N LYS A 157 1.56 7.15 -3.36
CA LYS A 157 0.72 5.96 -3.54
C LYS A 157 0.25 5.85 -4.97
N ILE A 158 0.38 4.65 -5.54
CA ILE A 158 -0.07 4.34 -6.90
C ILE A 158 -1.36 3.54 -6.84
N ASN A 159 -2.43 4.13 -7.36
CA ASN A 159 -3.69 3.46 -7.60
C ASN A 159 -3.68 2.74 -8.95
N GLY A 160 -3.42 1.43 -8.93
CA GLY A 160 -3.35 0.61 -10.13
C GLY A 160 -2.04 -0.13 -10.21
N ASN A 161 -1.58 -0.40 -11.42
CA ASN A 161 -0.44 -1.26 -11.67
C ASN A 161 0.77 -0.48 -12.18
N ILE A 162 1.96 -1.06 -11.98
CA ILE A 162 3.20 -0.61 -12.62
C ILE A 162 3.71 -1.77 -13.46
N ALA A 163 3.94 -1.51 -14.74
CA ALA A 163 4.56 -2.47 -15.65
C ALA A 163 5.69 -1.79 -16.43
N ILE A 164 6.89 -2.35 -16.31
CA ILE A 164 8.11 -1.92 -17.00
C ILE A 164 8.59 -3.10 -17.85
N ILE A 165 8.41 -2.95 -19.16
CA ILE A 165 8.66 -4.00 -20.17
C ILE A 165 9.61 -3.46 -21.24
N HIS A 166 9.87 -4.24 -22.28
CA HIS A 166 10.83 -3.88 -23.32
C HIS A 166 10.59 -2.48 -23.92
N THR A 167 9.34 -2.18 -24.29
CA THR A 167 8.95 -0.89 -24.86
C THR A 167 9.04 0.28 -23.87
N SER A 168 9.02 0.01 -22.56
CA SER A 168 9.22 1.04 -21.53
C SER A 168 10.61 1.65 -21.61
N ILE A 169 11.63 0.80 -21.73
CA ILE A 169 13.04 1.21 -21.66
C ILE A 169 13.56 1.55 -23.05
N ASN A 170 13.26 0.72 -24.06
CA ASN A 170 13.84 0.85 -25.40
C ASN A 170 13.02 1.76 -26.33
N GLY A 171 11.86 2.25 -25.89
CA GLY A 171 10.92 2.97 -26.72
C GLY A 171 10.10 2.04 -27.62
N ASP A 172 9.21 2.64 -28.39
CA ASP A 172 8.34 1.92 -29.32
C ASP A 172 8.11 2.75 -30.58
N GLN A 173 8.54 2.20 -31.71
CA GLN A 173 8.45 2.86 -33.02
C GLN A 173 6.99 3.00 -33.49
N PHE A 174 6.10 2.06 -33.14
CA PHE A 174 4.71 2.09 -33.59
C PHE A 174 3.94 3.25 -32.94
N THR A 175 4.10 3.42 -31.63
CA THR A 175 3.50 4.54 -30.88
C THR A 175 4.35 5.82 -30.93
N LYS A 176 5.49 5.81 -31.64
CA LYS A 176 6.48 6.91 -31.68
C LYS A 176 6.97 7.32 -30.28
N THR A 177 7.01 6.36 -29.35
CA THR A 177 7.47 6.58 -27.98
C THR A 177 9.00 6.55 -27.98
N PRO A 178 9.68 7.61 -27.50
CA PRO A 178 11.13 7.62 -27.45
C PRO A 178 11.66 6.64 -26.39
N LYS A 179 12.95 6.35 -26.48
CA LYS A 179 13.68 5.61 -25.44
C LYS A 179 13.61 6.39 -24.12
N MET A 180 13.39 5.69 -23.01
CA MET A 180 13.36 6.31 -21.69
C MET A 180 14.77 6.58 -21.20
N ASP A 181 15.00 7.76 -20.63
CA ASP A 181 16.20 8.03 -19.86
C ASP A 181 16.10 7.28 -18.51
N PRO A 182 17.06 6.38 -18.17
CA PRO A 182 17.05 5.66 -16.90
C PRO A 182 16.86 6.56 -15.67
N ALA A 183 17.32 7.81 -15.70
CA ALA A 183 17.16 8.75 -14.59
C ALA A 183 15.68 9.07 -14.29
N GLN A 184 14.79 8.99 -15.29
CA GLN A 184 13.34 9.23 -15.13
C GLN A 184 12.69 8.21 -14.19
N LEU A 185 13.25 7.00 -14.06
CA LEU A 185 12.73 5.98 -13.13
C LEU A 185 12.78 6.46 -11.67
N ASN A 186 13.67 7.40 -11.32
CA ASN A 186 13.78 7.97 -9.97
C ASN A 186 12.50 8.65 -9.50
N VAL A 187 11.55 8.93 -10.39
CA VAL A 187 10.20 9.39 -10.03
C VAL A 187 9.55 8.48 -8.97
N PHE A 188 9.83 7.17 -9.04
CA PHE A 188 9.28 6.17 -8.13
C PHE A 188 9.90 6.19 -6.73
N LYS A 189 10.98 6.94 -6.47
CA LYS A 189 11.62 6.99 -5.14
C LYS A 189 10.67 7.51 -4.06
N THR A 190 9.66 8.28 -4.43
CA THR A 190 8.66 8.80 -3.49
C THR A 190 7.54 7.81 -3.19
N VAL A 191 7.39 6.76 -4.02
CA VAL A 191 6.32 5.77 -3.92
C VAL A 191 6.58 4.83 -2.74
N LYS A 192 5.58 4.76 -1.86
CA LYS A 192 5.56 3.86 -0.70
C LYS A 192 4.56 2.73 -0.85
N GLU A 193 3.54 2.89 -1.68
CA GLU A 193 2.48 1.89 -1.82
C GLU A 193 2.01 1.74 -3.27
N ILE A 194 1.85 0.50 -3.71
CA ILE A 194 1.20 0.14 -4.98
C ILE A 194 -0.04 -0.70 -4.68
N THR A 195 -1.22 -0.26 -5.13
CA THR A 195 -2.47 -0.97 -4.85
C THR A 195 -2.67 -2.22 -5.72
N GLY A 196 -2.15 -2.21 -6.95
CA GLY A 196 -2.19 -3.32 -7.88
C GLY A 196 -0.95 -4.21 -7.82
N TYR A 197 -0.39 -4.51 -9.00
CA TYR A 197 0.85 -5.28 -9.14
C TYR A 197 2.03 -4.43 -9.60
N LEU A 198 3.24 -4.90 -9.30
CA LEU A 198 4.51 -4.40 -9.85
C LEU A 198 5.12 -5.47 -10.76
N TRP A 199 5.32 -5.15 -12.04
CA TRP A 199 5.76 -6.09 -13.07
C TRP A 199 6.95 -5.54 -13.85
N ILE A 200 8.12 -6.13 -13.67
CA ILE A 200 9.37 -5.67 -14.28
C ILE A 200 9.99 -6.83 -15.08
N GLN A 201 10.06 -6.64 -16.40
CA GLN A 201 10.65 -7.59 -17.35
C GLN A 201 11.82 -7.00 -18.14
N THR A 202 12.02 -5.69 -18.07
CA THR A 202 13.16 -5.03 -18.70
C THR A 202 13.62 -3.91 -17.79
N TRP A 203 14.93 -3.76 -17.66
CA TRP A 203 15.55 -2.78 -16.79
C TRP A 203 16.81 -2.20 -17.44
N PRO A 204 17.17 -0.94 -17.19
CA PRO A 204 18.41 -0.37 -17.72
C PRO A 204 19.65 -1.12 -17.21
N ASN A 205 20.55 -1.51 -18.11
CA ASN A 205 21.81 -2.18 -17.75
C ASN A 205 22.77 -1.30 -16.93
N THR A 206 22.55 0.02 -16.91
CA THR A 206 23.32 0.97 -16.09
C THR A 206 22.94 0.92 -14.61
N MET A 207 21.83 0.24 -14.25
CA MET A 207 21.33 0.14 -12.89
C MET A 207 21.45 -1.30 -12.38
N SER A 208 22.15 -1.48 -11.26
CA SER A 208 22.42 -2.80 -10.67
C SER A 208 21.32 -3.30 -9.73
N SER A 209 20.28 -2.50 -9.47
CA SER A 209 19.15 -2.84 -8.60
C SER A 209 17.88 -2.06 -8.92
N LEU A 210 16.80 -2.36 -8.20
CA LEU A 210 15.51 -1.65 -8.26
C LEU A 210 15.48 -0.46 -7.29
N SER A 211 16.60 0.24 -7.12
CA SER A 211 16.72 1.39 -6.20
C SER A 211 15.67 2.50 -6.38
N PRO A 212 15.05 2.73 -7.56
CA PRO A 212 13.91 3.62 -7.65
C PRO A 212 12.71 3.21 -6.78
N PHE A 213 12.60 1.95 -6.36
CA PHE A 213 11.57 1.44 -5.47
C PHE A 213 12.09 1.19 -4.04
N GLU A 214 13.21 1.80 -3.64
CA GLU A 214 13.82 1.56 -2.30
C GLU A 214 12.90 1.93 -1.12
N ASN A 215 11.95 2.85 -1.34
CA ASN A 215 10.98 3.31 -0.36
C ASN A 215 9.61 2.62 -0.49
N LEU A 216 9.46 1.65 -1.40
CA LEU A 216 8.23 0.88 -1.54
C LEU A 216 8.05 -0.01 -0.31
N GLU A 217 6.95 0.20 0.41
CA GLU A 217 6.64 -0.50 1.65
C GLU A 217 5.63 -1.62 1.46
N VAL A 218 4.64 -1.41 0.57
CA VAL A 218 3.50 -2.32 0.42
C VAL A 218 3.10 -2.50 -1.04
N VAL A 219 2.92 -3.76 -1.45
CA VAL A 219 2.23 -4.14 -2.69
C VAL A 219 0.93 -4.87 -2.35
N ARG A 220 -0.23 -4.28 -2.65
CA ARG A 220 -1.50 -4.82 -2.15
C ARG A 220 -2.08 -5.95 -3.00
N GLY A 221 -1.76 -6.04 -4.29
CA GLY A 221 -2.28 -7.11 -5.15
C GLY A 221 -3.80 -7.11 -5.34
N ARG A 222 -4.47 -5.94 -5.23
CA ARG A 222 -5.93 -5.80 -5.52
C ARG A 222 -6.24 -6.19 -6.96
N THR A 223 -5.30 -5.94 -7.85
CA THR A 223 -5.22 -6.42 -9.23
C THR A 223 -3.93 -7.22 -9.39
N LYS A 224 -4.00 -8.30 -10.17
CA LYS A 224 -2.90 -9.25 -10.41
C LYS A 224 -2.82 -9.54 -11.90
N ARG A 225 -1.64 -9.89 -12.40
CA ARG A 225 -1.47 -10.42 -13.75
C ARG A 225 -1.30 -11.94 -13.65
N GLY A 226 -2.34 -12.68 -14.05
CA GLY A 226 -2.49 -14.07 -13.63
C GLY A 226 -2.67 -14.14 -12.11
N SER A 227 -1.86 -14.95 -11.42
CA SER A 227 -1.84 -15.01 -9.96
C SER A 227 -0.85 -14.04 -9.30
N ARG A 228 -0.04 -13.32 -10.08
CA ARG A 228 1.16 -12.62 -9.58
C ARG A 228 0.90 -11.15 -9.27
N SER A 229 1.43 -10.68 -8.15
CA SER A 229 1.42 -9.27 -7.73
C SER A 229 2.79 -8.60 -7.75
N LEU A 230 3.88 -9.39 -7.74
CA LEU A 230 5.24 -8.89 -7.92
C LEU A 230 6.00 -9.80 -8.88
N VAL A 231 6.53 -9.23 -9.96
CA VAL A 231 7.35 -9.94 -10.95
C VAL A 231 8.62 -9.15 -11.24
N VAL A 232 9.76 -9.82 -11.13
CA VAL A 232 11.09 -9.32 -11.49
C VAL A 232 11.81 -10.42 -12.24
N ALA A 233 11.83 -10.36 -13.57
CA ALA A 233 12.33 -11.46 -14.37
C ALA A 233 13.11 -11.04 -15.61
N GLY A 234 14.21 -11.74 -15.90
CA GLY A 234 15.03 -11.48 -17.08
C GLY A 234 15.92 -10.24 -16.98
N LEU A 235 16.29 -9.83 -15.76
CA LEU A 235 17.05 -8.61 -15.51
C LEU A 235 18.53 -8.89 -15.21
N HIS A 236 19.40 -7.94 -15.57
CA HIS A 236 20.83 -7.92 -15.27
C HIS A 236 21.12 -7.08 -14.00
N ILE A 237 20.47 -7.46 -12.90
CA ILE A 237 20.64 -6.81 -11.58
C ILE A 237 21.35 -7.76 -10.62
N THR A 238 22.11 -7.21 -9.67
CA THR A 238 22.85 -7.98 -8.66
C THR A 238 22.06 -8.17 -7.37
N HIS A 239 21.16 -7.23 -7.06
CA HIS A 239 20.30 -7.27 -5.88
C HIS A 239 18.99 -6.51 -6.13
N LEU A 240 17.95 -6.77 -5.35
CA LEU A 240 16.65 -6.10 -5.53
C LEU A 240 16.65 -4.67 -4.97
N GLY A 241 17.20 -4.45 -3.77
CA GLY A 241 17.24 -3.12 -3.14
C GLY A 241 15.90 -2.62 -2.59
N LEU A 242 14.90 -3.50 -2.42
CA LEU A 242 13.56 -3.18 -1.89
C LEU A 242 13.55 -3.06 -0.35
N ARG A 243 14.46 -2.26 0.21
CA ARG A 243 14.76 -2.24 1.66
C ARG A 243 13.57 -1.88 2.57
N SER A 244 12.58 -1.16 2.05
CA SER A 244 11.41 -0.73 2.84
C SER A 244 10.24 -1.71 2.75
N LEU A 245 10.31 -2.72 1.87
CA LEU A 245 9.21 -3.62 1.59
C LEU A 245 8.93 -4.51 2.81
N ARG A 246 7.71 -4.38 3.34
CA ARG A 246 7.26 -5.07 4.56
C ARG A 246 5.99 -5.89 4.38
N GLU A 247 5.26 -5.69 3.29
CA GLU A 247 4.02 -6.41 3.05
C GLU A 247 3.73 -6.63 1.55
N ILE A 248 3.29 -7.85 1.23
CA ILE A 248 2.60 -8.17 -0.02
C ILE A 248 1.25 -8.77 0.36
N SER A 249 0.18 -7.97 0.27
CA SER A 249 -1.11 -8.35 0.87
C SER A 249 -1.77 -9.53 0.16
N ASP A 250 -1.58 -9.66 -1.17
CA ASP A 250 -2.15 -10.72 -1.98
C ASP A 250 -1.35 -10.93 -3.29
N GLY A 251 -1.49 -12.10 -3.90
CA GLY A 251 -0.82 -12.50 -5.14
C GLY A 251 0.60 -13.06 -4.96
N ASP A 252 1.00 -13.87 -5.94
CA ASP A 252 2.27 -14.58 -5.97
C ASP A 252 3.44 -13.67 -6.34
N VAL A 253 4.64 -14.07 -5.89
CA VAL A 253 5.91 -13.43 -6.21
C VAL A 253 6.70 -14.28 -7.19
N PHE A 254 7.16 -13.68 -8.28
CA PHE A 254 8.01 -14.35 -9.28
C PHE A 254 9.30 -13.56 -9.51
N VAL A 255 10.38 -14.04 -8.93
CA VAL A 255 11.73 -13.47 -9.06
C VAL A 255 12.65 -14.53 -9.64
N SER A 256 12.73 -14.60 -10.97
CA SER A 256 13.42 -15.70 -11.65
C SER A 256 14.05 -15.23 -12.95
N LYS A 257 14.99 -16.01 -13.49
CA LYS A 257 15.73 -15.71 -14.72
C LYS A 257 16.57 -14.42 -14.64
N ASN A 258 17.05 -14.06 -13.45
CA ASN A 258 17.99 -12.96 -13.24
C ASN A 258 19.36 -13.59 -12.91
N SER A 259 20.27 -13.66 -13.88
CA SER A 259 21.49 -14.49 -13.79
C SER A 259 22.49 -14.04 -12.72
N GLU A 260 22.49 -12.75 -12.38
CA GLU A 260 23.42 -12.13 -11.43
C GLU A 260 22.76 -11.83 -10.07
N LEU A 261 21.46 -12.09 -9.94
CA LEU A 261 20.70 -11.68 -8.77
C LEU A 261 20.98 -12.57 -7.57
N CYS A 262 21.27 -11.93 -6.44
CA CYS A 262 21.50 -12.57 -5.14
C CYS A 262 20.55 -11.99 -4.07
N TYR A 263 20.62 -12.53 -2.85
CA TYR A 263 19.85 -12.07 -1.69
C TYR A 263 18.32 -12.27 -1.82
N THR A 264 17.90 -13.39 -2.40
CA THR A 264 16.49 -13.70 -2.70
C THR A 264 15.98 -14.98 -2.05
N ASP A 265 16.35 -15.25 -0.78
CA ASP A 265 15.83 -16.40 -0.03
C ASP A 265 14.29 -16.38 0.05
N ALA A 266 13.66 -17.47 -0.37
CA ALA A 266 12.21 -17.68 -0.34
C ALA A 266 11.61 -17.48 1.05
N LYS A 267 12.34 -17.80 2.13
CA LYS A 267 11.86 -17.64 3.51
C LYS A 267 11.55 -16.19 3.86
N HIS A 268 12.29 -15.23 3.28
CA HIS A 268 12.05 -13.81 3.53
C HIS A 268 10.70 -13.38 2.95
N TRP A 269 10.38 -13.84 1.73
CA TRP A 269 9.11 -13.53 1.06
C TRP A 269 7.89 -14.05 1.81
N GLN A 270 7.99 -15.26 2.37
CA GLN A 270 6.91 -15.85 3.15
C GLN A 270 6.50 -14.99 4.36
N LYS A 271 7.44 -14.26 4.97
CA LYS A 271 7.16 -13.33 6.08
C LYS A 271 6.36 -12.09 5.64
N LEU A 272 6.41 -11.74 4.35
CA LEU A 272 5.72 -10.57 3.79
C LEU A 272 4.26 -10.87 3.42
N PHE A 273 3.90 -12.15 3.27
CA PHE A 273 2.58 -12.59 2.81
C PHE A 273 1.51 -12.44 3.89
N LYS A 274 0.31 -12.05 3.45
CA LYS A 274 -0.88 -11.92 4.32
C LYS A 274 -2.00 -12.90 3.95
N SER A 275 -1.91 -13.51 2.78
CA SER A 275 -2.82 -14.54 2.28
C SER A 275 -2.14 -15.92 2.32
N PRO A 276 -2.82 -16.97 2.83
CA PRO A 276 -2.22 -18.29 3.03
C PRO A 276 -1.92 -19.04 1.72
N HIS A 277 -2.47 -18.57 0.59
CA HIS A 277 -2.30 -19.21 -0.72
C HIS A 277 -1.18 -18.59 -1.57
N GLN A 278 -0.46 -17.58 -1.05
CA GLN A 278 0.61 -16.92 -1.78
C GLN A 278 1.82 -17.84 -1.91
N THR A 279 2.39 -17.86 -3.11
CA THR A 279 3.60 -18.62 -3.41
C THR A 279 4.72 -17.69 -3.87
N VAL A 280 5.95 -18.17 -3.73
CA VAL A 280 7.14 -17.48 -4.23
C VAL A 280 7.95 -18.42 -5.10
N SER A 281 8.33 -17.94 -6.28
CA SER A 281 9.36 -18.55 -7.12
C SER A 281 10.59 -17.64 -7.11
N ALA A 282 11.48 -17.88 -6.16
CA ALA A 282 12.76 -17.20 -6.05
C ALA A 282 13.83 -18.25 -5.73
N LEU A 283 14.96 -18.20 -6.44
CA LEU A 283 16.13 -19.04 -6.20
C LEU A 283 17.34 -18.13 -5.98
N ARG A 284 18.32 -18.69 -5.25
CA ARG A 284 19.66 -18.14 -4.94
C ARG A 284 19.76 -17.37 -3.62
N ASN A 285 20.83 -17.68 -2.89
CA ASN A 285 21.21 -17.09 -1.62
C ASN A 285 22.70 -16.74 -1.66
N ASP A 286 23.06 -15.67 -0.97
CA ASP A 286 24.42 -15.22 -0.67
C ASP A 286 24.43 -14.69 0.76
N THR A 287 25.61 -14.52 1.35
CA THR A 287 25.76 -14.09 2.74
C THR A 287 25.47 -12.60 2.90
N CYS A 288 24.47 -12.27 3.71
CA CYS A 288 24.21 -10.88 4.14
C CYS A 288 25.37 -10.31 4.96
N ASP A 289 25.38 -8.99 5.15
CA ASP A 289 26.32 -8.34 6.06
C ASP A 289 26.21 -8.95 7.47
N LYS A 290 27.35 -9.11 8.16
CA LYS A 290 27.41 -9.66 9.53
C LYS A 290 26.59 -8.87 10.55
N LYS A 291 26.23 -7.63 10.24
CA LYS A 291 25.38 -6.74 11.05
C LYS A 291 23.89 -6.99 10.84
N CYS A 292 23.52 -7.75 9.81
CA CYS A 292 22.15 -8.21 9.61
C CYS A 292 21.85 -9.38 10.55
N THR A 293 20.58 -9.51 10.93
CA THR A 293 20.07 -10.73 11.57
C THR A 293 19.90 -11.86 10.53
N ALA A 294 19.55 -13.05 11.03
CA ALA A 294 19.12 -14.17 10.19
C ALA A 294 17.79 -13.90 9.44
N ASP A 295 17.15 -12.73 9.63
CA ASP A 295 15.98 -12.32 8.83
C ASP A 295 16.31 -11.97 7.39
N GLY A 296 17.59 -11.77 7.06
CA GLY A 296 18.05 -11.54 5.70
C GLY A 296 18.32 -10.08 5.33
N CYS A 297 18.49 -9.86 4.03
CA CYS A 297 18.82 -8.59 3.43
C CYS A 297 18.31 -8.49 1.99
N TRP A 298 18.22 -7.27 1.48
CA TRP A 298 17.79 -6.93 0.11
C TRP A 298 18.95 -6.65 -0.85
N GLY A 299 20.18 -6.84 -0.40
CA GLY A 299 21.40 -6.49 -1.11
C GLY A 299 22.62 -6.46 -0.18
N PRO A 300 23.77 -6.03 -0.71
CA PRO A 300 25.02 -5.97 0.04
C PRO A 300 25.04 -4.83 1.05
N GLY A 301 25.79 -5.03 2.14
CA GLY A 301 26.10 -4.01 3.14
C GLY A 301 25.03 -3.80 4.21
N PRO A 302 25.35 -3.00 5.24
CA PRO A 302 24.53 -2.86 6.44
C PRO A 302 23.25 -2.03 6.24
N SER A 303 23.12 -1.31 5.13
CA SER A 303 21.93 -0.53 4.77
C SER A 303 20.82 -1.36 4.12
N MET A 304 21.11 -2.63 3.81
CA MET A 304 20.20 -3.53 3.10
C MET A 304 19.63 -4.63 3.99
N CYS A 305 19.98 -4.65 5.28
CA CYS A 305 19.42 -5.60 6.23
C CYS A 305 17.91 -5.41 6.39
N ILE A 306 17.16 -6.52 6.49
CA ILE A 306 15.75 -6.50 6.87
C ILE A 306 15.62 -6.05 8.33
N SER A 307 16.43 -6.64 9.21
CA SER A 307 16.53 -6.28 10.63
C SER A 307 17.99 -6.21 11.06
N CYS A 308 18.35 -5.17 11.82
CA CYS A 308 19.69 -5.01 12.39
C CYS A 308 19.87 -5.90 13.63
N ARG A 309 21.05 -6.50 13.77
CA ARG A 309 21.40 -7.32 14.94
C ARG A 309 21.46 -6.47 16.21
N ASP A 310 22.23 -5.39 16.14
CA ASP A 310 22.58 -4.55 17.28
C ASP A 310 21.81 -3.22 17.26
N TYR A 311 22.28 -2.22 16.51
CA TYR A 311 21.64 -0.91 16.40
C TYR A 311 21.44 -0.46 14.96
N LYS A 312 20.58 0.54 14.76
CA LYS A 312 20.31 1.21 13.48
C LYS A 312 20.64 2.69 13.56
N ARG A 313 21.42 3.20 12.62
CA ARG A 313 21.76 4.62 12.44
C ARG A 313 21.42 5.04 11.03
N ASP A 314 20.57 6.05 10.86
CA ASP A 314 20.23 6.64 9.56
C ASP A 314 19.91 5.60 8.46
N GLY A 315 19.19 4.53 8.82
CA GLY A 315 18.82 3.47 7.87
C GLY A 315 19.82 2.32 7.73
N SER A 316 20.99 2.39 8.36
CA SER A 316 22.05 1.37 8.28
C SER A 316 22.33 0.71 9.63
N CYS A 317 22.66 -0.59 9.61
CA CYS A 317 23.00 -1.33 10.81
C CYS A 317 24.42 -1.01 11.32
N VAL A 318 24.56 -0.84 12.62
CA VAL A 318 25.82 -0.49 13.29
C VAL A 318 25.96 -1.30 14.58
N ASP A 319 27.20 -1.55 15.02
CA ASP A 319 27.44 -2.39 16.20
C ASP A 319 27.13 -1.63 17.51
N SER A 320 27.27 -0.31 17.50
CA SER A 320 27.05 0.56 18.66
C SER A 320 26.65 1.99 18.25
N CYS A 321 25.91 2.66 19.14
CA CYS A 321 25.64 4.09 19.07
C CYS A 321 26.76 4.89 19.77
N ASN A 322 26.94 6.16 19.37
CA ASN A 322 27.94 7.08 19.92
C ASN A 322 27.50 7.66 21.29
N ILE A 323 27.27 6.78 22.27
CA ILE A 323 26.70 7.17 23.57
C ILE A 323 27.76 7.83 24.45
N LEU A 324 28.89 7.17 24.63
CA LEU A 324 29.97 7.59 25.55
C LEU A 324 31.08 8.38 24.83
N GLU A 325 31.25 8.12 23.53
CA GLU A 325 32.30 8.64 22.66
C GLU A 325 31.80 8.62 21.20
N GLY A 326 32.45 9.41 20.33
CA GLY A 326 32.10 9.54 18.91
C GLY A 326 31.31 10.80 18.58
N GLU A 327 31.32 11.17 17.29
CA GLU A 327 30.62 12.34 16.74
C GLU A 327 29.74 11.93 15.54
N PRO A 328 28.48 12.39 15.45
CA PRO A 328 27.76 13.14 16.49
C PRO A 328 27.48 12.27 17.73
N ARG A 329 27.26 12.91 18.89
CA ARG A 329 26.79 12.23 20.10
C ARG A 329 25.37 11.71 19.94
N GLU A 330 25.12 10.51 20.45
CA GLU A 330 23.88 9.78 20.25
C GLU A 330 23.32 9.21 21.56
N THR A 331 22.03 8.91 21.55
CA THR A 331 21.37 8.05 22.53
C THR A 331 20.70 6.89 21.82
N ALA A 332 20.45 5.78 22.52
CA ALA A 332 19.84 4.60 21.96
C ALA A 332 18.39 4.45 22.43
N VAL A 333 17.44 4.46 21.49
CA VAL A 333 16.02 4.25 21.75
C VAL A 333 15.51 3.15 20.82
N ASN A 334 14.95 2.07 21.37
CA ASN A 334 14.44 0.93 20.60
C ASN A 334 15.44 0.43 19.54
N LYS A 335 16.70 0.19 19.95
CA LYS A 335 17.82 -0.19 19.06
C LYS A 335 18.11 0.80 17.92
N THR A 336 17.66 2.05 18.03
CA THR A 336 17.93 3.09 17.05
C THR A 336 18.81 4.17 17.68
N CYS A 337 19.89 4.53 16.99
CA CYS A 337 20.77 5.62 17.38
C CYS A 337 20.12 6.95 16.97
N ILE A 338 19.86 7.80 17.96
CA ILE A 338 19.26 9.13 17.78
C ILE A 338 20.30 10.17 18.17
N LYS A 339 20.55 11.13 17.28
CA LYS A 339 21.50 12.22 17.52
C LYS A 339 21.01 13.09 18.67
N CYS A 340 21.91 13.46 19.58
CA CYS A 340 21.64 14.43 20.61
C CYS A 340 21.33 15.82 20.00
N HIS A 341 20.66 16.68 20.78
CA HIS A 341 20.48 18.07 20.37
C HIS A 341 21.86 18.74 20.21
N PRO A 342 22.08 19.59 19.19
CA PRO A 342 23.36 20.26 18.97
C PRO A 342 23.86 21.11 20.14
N GLU A 343 22.95 21.53 21.04
CA GLU A 343 23.28 22.29 22.25
C GLU A 343 23.85 21.44 23.40
N CYS A 344 23.69 20.11 23.35
CA CYS A 344 24.25 19.25 24.41
C CYS A 344 25.77 19.15 24.26
N GLN A 345 26.51 19.64 25.27
CA GLN A 345 27.97 19.56 25.25
C GLN A 345 28.44 18.11 25.43
N PRO A 346 29.31 17.59 24.56
CA PRO A 346 29.87 16.24 24.70
C PRO A 346 30.67 16.10 26.01
N MET A 347 30.38 15.05 26.78
CA MET A 347 31.17 14.68 27.95
C MET A 347 31.81 13.31 27.69
N ASN A 348 33.14 13.23 27.68
CA ASN A 348 33.84 11.97 27.43
C ASN A 348 33.63 10.97 28.58
N GLY A 349 33.35 9.71 28.23
CA GLY A 349 33.10 8.64 29.21
C GLY A 349 31.71 8.65 29.85
N THR A 350 30.84 9.61 29.51
CA THR A 350 29.45 9.68 29.99
C THR A 350 28.47 9.93 28.86
N ALA A 351 27.20 9.54 29.05
CA ALA A 351 26.16 9.83 28.07
C ALA A 351 25.89 11.35 27.99
N THR A 352 25.86 11.90 26.77
CA THR A 352 25.62 13.34 26.55
C THR A 352 24.13 13.71 26.65
N CYS A 353 23.25 12.83 26.16
CA CYS A 353 21.80 13.01 26.22
C CYS A 353 21.08 11.69 26.57
N SER A 354 19.90 11.83 27.17
CA SER A 354 18.97 10.76 27.49
C SER A 354 17.64 11.04 26.82
N ALA A 355 16.97 9.99 26.35
CA ALA A 355 15.60 10.11 25.87
C ALA A 355 14.64 10.05 27.07
N PRO A 356 13.68 10.98 27.22
CA PRO A 356 12.57 10.73 28.12
C PRO A 356 11.56 9.80 27.45
N VAL A 357 10.93 8.99 28.31
CA VAL A 357 9.64 8.33 28.08
C VAL A 357 8.64 9.38 27.59
N CYS A 358 8.00 9.13 26.44
CA CYS A 358 6.84 9.90 26.01
C CYS A 358 5.70 9.74 27.04
N LEU A 359 5.35 10.78 27.80
CA LEU A 359 4.09 10.81 28.55
C LEU A 359 2.95 11.25 27.61
N PRO A 360 1.81 10.54 27.58
CA PRO A 360 0.60 11.01 26.93
C PRO A 360 -0.11 12.03 27.83
N SER A 361 -0.39 13.22 27.26
CA SER A 361 -1.30 14.25 27.77
C SER A 361 -1.03 14.85 29.17
N ALA A 362 -0.33 16.00 29.20
CA ALA A 362 -0.75 17.23 29.90
C ALA A 362 0.40 18.25 29.99
N ALA A 363 0.66 18.98 28.89
CA ALA A 363 1.24 20.34 28.92
C ALA A 363 1.32 20.83 27.47
N LYS A 364 0.26 21.52 27.04
CA LYS A 364 0.23 22.20 25.74
C LYS A 364 1.03 23.49 25.89
N LEU A 365 2.33 23.45 25.65
CA LEU A 365 3.16 24.63 25.44
C LEU A 365 3.84 24.51 24.08
N ILE A 366 3.55 25.52 23.27
CA ILE A 366 3.81 25.63 21.84
C ILE A 366 5.33 25.75 21.64
N LEU A 367 5.98 24.63 21.33
CA LEU A 367 7.25 24.62 20.62
C LEU A 367 7.09 23.69 19.43
N GLN A 368 7.34 24.22 18.25
CA GLN A 368 7.14 23.59 16.96
C GLN A 368 7.83 22.21 16.87
N ASN A 369 7.05 21.15 17.07
CA ASN A 369 7.21 19.86 16.40
C ASN A 369 8.62 19.20 16.40
N LYS A 370 9.39 19.28 17.50
CA LYS A 370 10.68 18.59 17.65
C LYS A 370 10.68 17.63 18.84
N THR A 371 11.02 16.37 18.60
CA THR A 371 11.43 15.38 19.60
C THR A 371 12.64 15.93 20.37
N LEU A 372 12.47 16.23 21.66
CA LEU A 372 13.54 16.76 22.50
C LEU A 372 14.23 15.60 23.25
N CYS A 373 15.50 15.35 22.97
CA CYS A 373 16.36 14.55 23.87
C CYS A 373 16.90 15.48 24.96
N SER A 374 16.79 15.11 26.24
CA SER A 374 17.28 15.90 27.37
C SER A 374 18.78 15.65 27.60
N CYS A 375 19.59 16.70 27.77
CA CYS A 375 21.01 16.54 28.08
C CYS A 375 21.19 15.96 29.50
N VAL A 376 22.12 15.01 29.70
CA VAL A 376 22.23 14.21 30.94
C VAL A 376 22.79 15.01 32.11
N LYS A 377 23.71 15.96 31.88
CA LYS A 377 24.26 16.85 32.91
C LYS A 377 24.91 18.09 32.29
N GLN A 378 24.19 19.21 32.32
CA GLN A 378 24.77 20.55 32.48
C GLN A 378 23.65 21.50 32.90
N PHE A 379 23.27 21.42 34.18
CA PHE A 379 22.87 22.62 34.89
C PHE A 379 24.15 23.42 35.11
N SER A 380 24.46 24.31 34.17
CA SER A 380 25.17 25.54 34.49
C SER A 380 24.12 26.46 35.12
N GLU A 381 24.37 26.94 36.33
CA GLU A 381 23.58 27.79 37.26
C GLU A 381 22.70 28.92 36.64
N ARG A 382 21.79 28.62 35.72
CA ARG A 382 20.81 29.60 35.18
C ARG A 382 19.39 29.08 35.01
N CYS A 383 19.11 27.82 35.34
CA CYS A 383 17.79 27.23 35.15
C CYS A 383 17.22 26.63 36.43
N LEU A 384 17.30 27.35 37.55
CA LEU A 384 16.41 27.11 38.68
C LEU A 384 16.13 28.47 39.32
N GLU A 385 15.09 29.13 38.82
CA GLU A 385 13.99 29.66 39.62
C GLU A 385 13.04 30.40 38.68
N GLU A 386 11.76 30.04 38.79
CA GLU A 386 10.55 30.76 38.41
C GLU A 386 10.51 31.55 37.09
N ILE A 387 9.52 31.21 36.25
CA ILE A 387 8.72 32.16 35.45
C ILE A 387 9.46 33.46 35.10
N ASN A 388 10.10 33.57 33.93
CA ASN A 388 10.07 34.79 33.11
C ASN A 388 10.94 34.65 31.85
N ILE A 389 10.27 34.84 30.71
CA ILE A 389 10.68 35.70 29.57
C ILE A 389 12.17 36.05 29.52
N CYS A 390 12.90 35.50 28.54
CA CYS A 390 14.12 36.11 28.04
C CYS A 390 13.75 36.95 26.80
N THR A 391 13.75 38.27 26.95
CA THR A 391 13.71 39.24 25.85
C THR A 391 15.12 39.66 25.44
N ALA A 392 15.22 39.97 24.14
CA ALA A 392 16.33 40.45 23.31
C ALA A 392 17.37 39.38 22.90
#